data_AF-A0A7W1FNA0-F1
#
_entry.id   AF-A0A7W1FNA0-F1
#
_cell.length_a   1.000
_cell.length_b   1.000
_cell.length_c   1.000
_cell.angle_alpha   90.00
_cell.angle_beta   90.00
_cell.angle_gamma   90.00
#
_symmetry.space_group_name_H-M   'P 1'
#
loop_
_entity.id
_entity.type
_entity.pdbx_description
1 polymer ?
#
loop_
_entity_poly.entity_id
_entity_poly.type
_entity_poly.pdbx_seq_one_letter_code
_entity_poly.pdbx_strand_id
1 'polypeptide(L)'
;MSELTLDAEALKAYLPHRGMNLMPDSVTMNAERTKAVSRTRIPKGDARGREFFGRSEAGSQFCWYEPFLAELMALTGVPLLHDRLSPLGHVAVFSMISRITMHRPVPLYGEVIGHAEITRDRSGFTQFATYAEIDGQKILDAEVMSGAATLAQVASAPIRPLVNDRGGHAYDAGQLAWKAAPLRFIDTIVESDPATGRLVASYHYPHNHPFVPGHFPEAALMMGVTQWAMVADAAWLARNQFGLTGGVVANGVVRRQDGSEIIDVRDLVLGVFEGLPRITSTKRLAFREPVRPGDGVLIDVTVKPA
;
A
#
# COMPACT_ATOMS: atom_id res chain seq x y z
N MET A 1 13.21 18.26 23.98
CA MET A 1 12.28 19.03 23.12
C MET A 1 10.89 18.92 23.72
N SER A 2 9.90 19.73 23.32
CA SER A 2 8.52 19.51 23.74
C SER A 2 7.82 18.50 22.82
N GLU A 3 6.69 17.97 23.28
CA GLU A 3 5.71 17.37 22.37
C GLU A 3 5.39 18.34 21.22
N LEU A 4 5.17 17.79 20.03
CA LEU A 4 4.83 18.55 18.82
C LEU A 4 3.65 17.90 18.13
N THR A 5 2.58 18.66 17.92
CA THR A 5 1.45 18.25 17.10
C THR A 5 1.48 19.01 15.79
N LEU A 6 1.45 18.27 14.69
CA LEU A 6 1.37 18.77 13.33
C LEU A 6 -0.05 18.53 12.82
N ASP A 7 -0.71 19.58 12.34
CA ASP A 7 -1.93 19.44 11.55
C ASP A 7 -1.61 19.09 10.08
N ALA A 8 -2.65 18.93 9.27
CA ALA A 8 -2.52 18.58 7.85
C ALA A 8 -1.70 19.60 7.03
N GLU A 9 -1.72 20.89 7.39
CA GLU A 9 -0.90 21.89 6.68
C GLU A 9 0.55 21.80 7.11
N ALA A 10 0.83 21.72 8.42
CA ALA A 10 2.17 21.57 8.96
C ALA A 10 2.85 20.27 8.51
N LEU A 11 2.07 19.18 8.36
CA LEU A 11 2.56 17.90 7.86
C LEU A 11 3.16 17.97 6.44
N LYS A 12 2.80 18.96 5.62
CA LYS A 12 3.36 19.12 4.27
C LYS A 12 4.86 19.42 4.26
N ALA A 13 5.41 19.91 5.37
CA ALA A 13 6.85 20.08 5.57
C ALA A 13 7.55 18.77 5.97
N TYR A 14 6.82 17.82 6.54
CA TYR A 14 7.33 16.54 7.06
C TYR A 14 7.17 15.40 6.07
N LEU A 15 6.17 15.50 5.19
CA LEU A 15 5.79 14.50 4.22
C LEU A 15 5.73 15.11 2.81
N PRO A 16 6.22 14.41 1.77
CA PRO A 16 6.06 14.87 0.38
C PRO A 16 4.61 14.79 -0.10
N HIS A 17 3.77 14.01 0.59
CA HIS A 17 2.38 13.72 0.28
C HIS A 17 1.47 14.96 0.24
N ARG A 18 0.51 14.98 -0.67
CA ARG A 18 -0.48 16.04 -0.92
C ARG A 18 -1.84 15.45 -1.31
N GLY A 19 -2.89 16.26 -1.21
CA GLY A 19 -4.25 15.87 -1.58
C GLY A 19 -4.71 14.63 -0.80
N MET A 20 -5.33 13.66 -1.48
CA MET A 20 -5.75 12.41 -0.84
C MET A 20 -4.59 11.62 -0.23
N ASN A 21 -3.38 11.72 -0.79
CA ASN A 21 -2.23 10.92 -0.35
C ASN A 21 -1.66 11.41 0.98
N LEU A 22 -1.95 12.65 1.40
CA LEU A 22 -1.69 13.10 2.76
C LEU A 22 -2.82 12.60 3.66
N MET A 23 -2.68 11.35 4.11
CA MET A 23 -3.75 10.63 4.79
C MET A 23 -4.05 11.15 6.19
N PRO A 24 -3.05 11.34 7.10
CA PRO A 24 -3.31 11.84 8.44
C PRO A 24 -3.90 13.26 8.43
N ASP A 25 -4.80 13.53 9.37
CA ASP A 25 -5.28 14.88 9.68
C ASP A 25 -4.35 15.60 10.65
N SER A 26 -3.75 14.82 11.55
CA SER A 26 -2.73 15.28 12.47
C SER A 26 -1.78 14.16 12.86
N VAL A 27 -0.57 14.53 13.26
CA VAL A 27 0.40 13.64 13.90
C VAL A 27 0.99 14.36 15.12
N THR A 28 0.90 13.72 16.28
CA THR A 28 1.54 14.16 17.52
C THR A 28 2.77 13.30 17.79
N MET A 29 3.92 13.93 17.98
CA MET A 29 5.19 13.28 18.30
C MET A 29 5.63 13.64 19.71
N ASN A 30 6.10 12.65 20.47
CA ASN A 30 6.65 12.89 21.81
C ASN A 30 7.91 13.77 21.77
N ALA A 31 8.28 14.27 22.95
CA ALA A 31 9.46 15.11 23.17
C ALA A 31 10.77 14.49 22.63
N GLU A 32 10.90 13.16 22.70
CA GLU A 32 12.11 12.43 22.29
C GLU A 32 12.11 12.06 20.79
N ARG A 33 11.02 12.32 20.06
CA ARG A 33 10.84 11.91 18.66
C ARG A 33 11.03 10.41 18.43
N THR A 34 10.57 9.61 19.40
CA THR A 34 10.59 8.14 19.33
C THR A 34 9.22 7.52 19.14
N LYS A 35 8.15 8.27 19.44
CA LYS A 35 6.75 7.83 19.34
C LYS A 35 5.89 8.86 18.64
N ALA A 36 4.99 8.40 17.77
CA ALA A 36 4.01 9.21 17.08
C ALA A 36 2.60 8.61 17.19
N VAL A 37 1.61 9.49 17.27
CA VAL A 37 0.19 9.14 17.18
C VAL A 37 -0.44 9.98 16.07
N SER A 38 -1.08 9.33 15.09
CA SER A 38 -1.83 10.01 14.04
C SER A 38 -3.34 9.90 14.28
N ARG A 39 -4.08 10.88 13.79
CA ARG A 39 -5.55 10.83 13.71
C ARG A 39 -6.00 11.04 12.28
N THR A 40 -6.91 10.19 11.82
CA THR A 40 -7.45 10.24 10.45
C THR A 40 -8.95 10.00 10.47
N ARG A 41 -9.72 10.98 9.99
CA ARG A 41 -11.15 10.88 9.76
C ARG A 41 -11.46 11.25 8.33
N ILE A 42 -12.09 10.34 7.60
CA ILE A 42 -12.60 10.59 6.25
C ILE A 42 -14.08 10.94 6.38
N PRO A 43 -14.49 12.21 6.22
CA PRO A 43 -15.91 12.55 6.17
C PRO A 43 -16.53 12.10 4.83
N LYS A 44 -17.85 11.99 4.80
CA LYS A 44 -18.60 11.88 3.53
C LYS A 44 -18.40 13.17 2.72
N GLY A 45 -18.13 13.04 1.43
CA GLY A 45 -17.81 14.19 0.57
C GLY A 45 -16.47 14.83 0.93
N ASP A 46 -15.49 14.04 1.37
CA ASP A 46 -14.17 14.54 1.74
C ASP A 46 -13.56 15.38 0.61
N ALA A 47 -13.30 16.67 0.90
CA ALA A 47 -12.73 17.61 -0.05
C ALA A 47 -11.35 17.19 -0.60
N ARG A 48 -10.63 16.31 0.12
CA ARG A 48 -9.37 15.73 -0.36
C ARG A 48 -9.57 14.52 -1.27
N GLY A 49 -10.79 13.98 -1.38
CA GLY A 49 -11.09 12.78 -2.16
C GLY A 49 -10.65 11.46 -1.51
N ARG A 50 -10.42 11.43 -0.18
CA ARG A 50 -9.93 10.23 0.51
C ARG A 50 -10.96 9.11 0.64
N GLU A 51 -12.23 9.36 0.32
CA GLU A 51 -13.23 8.29 0.16
C GLU A 51 -12.79 7.24 -0.87
N PHE A 52 -11.88 7.62 -1.77
CA PHE A 52 -11.23 6.74 -2.72
C PHE A 52 -10.46 5.57 -2.06
N PHE A 53 -10.07 5.67 -0.78
CA PHE A 53 -9.43 4.57 -0.05
C PHE A 53 -10.41 3.48 0.42
N GLY A 54 -11.70 3.66 0.17
CA GLY A 54 -12.72 2.71 0.52
C GLY A 54 -12.91 1.58 -0.48
N ARG A 55 -13.53 0.52 -0.01
CA ARG A 55 -14.05 -0.62 -0.78
C ARG A 55 -15.44 -0.99 -0.28
N SER A 56 -16.23 -1.55 -1.17
CA SER A 56 -17.54 -2.10 -0.86
C SER A 56 -17.39 -3.46 -0.18
N GLU A 57 -18.23 -3.70 0.82
CA GLU A 57 -18.48 -5.00 1.41
C GLU A 57 -19.90 -5.45 1.08
N ALA A 58 -20.24 -6.69 1.43
CA ALA A 58 -21.63 -7.12 1.40
C ALA A 58 -22.47 -6.33 2.43
N GLY A 59 -23.78 -6.29 2.18
CA GLY A 59 -24.71 -5.45 2.93
C GLY A 59 -24.50 -3.93 2.73
N SER A 60 -23.86 -3.50 1.63
CA SER A 60 -23.61 -2.09 1.30
C SER A 60 -22.76 -1.33 2.31
N GLN A 61 -21.97 -2.03 3.13
CA GLN A 61 -21.01 -1.38 4.01
C GLN A 61 -19.81 -0.87 3.20
N PHE A 62 -19.29 0.29 3.59
CA PHE A 62 -18.11 0.90 2.96
C PHE A 62 -16.97 0.97 3.98
N CYS A 63 -15.92 0.21 3.71
CA CYS A 63 -14.81 -0.01 4.63
C CYS A 63 -13.51 0.49 4.01
N TRP A 64 -12.51 0.74 4.85
CA TRP A 64 -11.14 0.92 4.39
C TRP A 64 -10.68 -0.28 3.57
N TYR A 65 -9.99 0.01 2.46
CA TYR A 65 -9.21 -1.00 1.77
C TYR A 65 -7.87 -1.17 2.49
N GLU A 66 -7.58 -2.42 2.86
CA GLU A 66 -6.53 -2.79 3.81
C GLU A 66 -5.12 -2.24 3.46
N PRO A 67 -4.69 -2.19 2.18
CA PRO A 67 -3.41 -1.58 1.82
C PRO A 67 -3.23 -0.15 2.32
N PHE A 68 -4.29 0.66 2.33
CA PHE A 68 -4.22 2.06 2.76
C PHE A 68 -4.13 2.21 4.28
N LEU A 69 -4.61 1.25 5.06
CA LEU A 69 -4.32 1.23 6.51
C LEU A 69 -2.83 1.00 6.78
N ALA A 70 -2.17 0.15 5.98
CA ALA A 70 -0.72 -0.03 6.08
C ALA A 70 0.06 1.22 5.65
N GLU A 71 -0.40 1.94 4.62
CA GLU A 71 0.17 3.24 4.25
C GLU A 71 0.03 4.25 5.39
N LEU A 72 -1.14 4.32 6.03
CA LEU A 72 -1.36 5.21 7.17
C LEU A 72 -0.38 4.95 8.31
N MET A 73 -0.04 3.68 8.60
CA MET A 73 0.97 3.35 9.61
C MET A 73 2.34 3.90 9.25
N ALA A 74 2.67 3.84 7.97
CA ALA A 74 3.91 4.34 7.44
C ALA A 74 3.96 5.89 7.57
N LEU A 75 2.87 6.59 7.20
CA LEU A 75 2.72 8.04 7.37
C LEU A 75 2.58 8.50 8.83
N THR A 76 2.29 7.59 9.75
CA THR A 76 2.31 7.86 11.19
C THR A 76 3.75 7.91 11.71
N GLY A 77 4.61 6.99 11.26
CA GLY A 77 6.00 6.89 11.74
C GLY A 77 6.98 7.86 11.06
N VAL A 78 6.83 8.11 9.76
CA VAL A 78 7.79 8.91 8.97
C VAL A 78 8.07 10.31 9.54
N PRO A 79 7.10 11.09 10.06
CA PRO A 79 7.37 12.41 10.61
C PRO A 79 8.44 12.41 11.71
N LEU A 80 8.63 11.30 12.44
CA LEU A 80 9.67 11.14 13.46
C LEU A 80 11.10 11.26 12.88
N LEU A 81 11.26 11.05 11.57
CA LEU A 81 12.57 11.08 10.92
C LEU A 81 12.92 12.46 10.35
N HIS A 82 12.00 13.42 10.34
CA HIS A 82 12.16 14.68 9.62
C HIS A 82 13.42 15.45 10.03
N ASP A 83 13.62 15.68 11.33
CA ASP A 83 14.74 16.48 11.85
C ASP A 83 16.11 15.89 11.48
N ARG A 84 16.18 14.58 11.23
CA ARG A 84 17.40 13.88 10.81
C ARG A 84 17.59 13.88 9.29
N LEU A 85 16.51 13.84 8.52
CA LEU A 85 16.56 13.67 7.06
C LEU A 85 16.53 15.01 6.32
N SER A 86 15.74 15.97 6.76
CA SER A 86 15.53 17.24 6.05
C SER A 86 16.81 18.08 5.91
N PRO A 87 17.74 18.15 6.88
CA PRO A 87 19.00 18.90 6.69
C PRO A 87 19.91 18.29 5.62
N LEU A 88 19.70 17.01 5.29
CA LEU A 88 20.43 16.29 4.24
C LEU A 88 19.72 16.36 2.88
N GLY A 89 18.57 17.04 2.79
CA GLY A 89 17.72 17.00 1.60
C GLY A 89 17.13 15.61 1.33
N HIS A 90 17.04 14.76 2.35
CA HIS A 90 16.52 13.41 2.25
C HIS A 90 15.04 13.36 2.64
N VAL A 91 14.33 12.41 2.04
CA VAL A 91 12.98 11.98 2.42
C VAL A 91 13.02 10.53 2.85
N ALA A 92 12.08 10.15 3.71
CA ALA A 92 11.88 8.77 4.10
C ALA A 92 11.23 7.99 2.93
N VAL A 93 11.74 6.80 2.66
CA VAL A 93 11.16 5.86 1.68
C VAL A 93 10.97 4.50 2.36
N PHE A 94 9.88 3.80 2.02
CA PHE A 94 9.62 2.48 2.60
C PHE A 94 10.47 1.42 1.94
N SER A 95 11.16 0.61 2.75
CA SER A 95 11.95 -0.53 2.28
C SER A 95 11.26 -1.86 2.57
N MET A 96 10.51 -1.94 3.68
CA MET A 96 9.82 -3.16 4.07
C MET A 96 8.59 -2.86 4.93
N ILE A 97 7.55 -3.68 4.80
CA ILE A 97 6.51 -3.81 5.83
C ILE A 97 6.40 -5.30 6.16
N SER A 98 6.30 -5.65 7.43
CA SER A 98 6.25 -7.05 7.86
C SER A 98 5.26 -7.25 9.01
N ARG A 99 4.92 -8.52 9.27
CA ARG A 99 3.98 -8.92 10.34
C ARG A 99 2.65 -8.18 10.28
N ILE A 100 2.15 -7.94 9.07
CA ILE A 100 0.87 -7.26 8.87
C ILE A 100 -0.23 -8.21 9.30
N THR A 101 -1.07 -7.78 10.22
CA THR A 101 -2.28 -8.50 10.65
C THR A 101 -3.46 -7.54 10.67
N MET A 102 -4.55 -7.91 10.03
CA MET A 102 -5.82 -7.18 10.02
C MET A 102 -6.80 -7.92 10.93
N HIS A 103 -7.26 -7.26 11.99
CA HIS A 103 -8.10 -7.91 13.00
C HIS A 103 -9.58 -7.91 12.65
N ARG A 104 -10.04 -6.89 11.91
CA ARG A 104 -11.44 -6.71 11.58
C ARG A 104 -11.64 -5.71 10.43
N PRO A 105 -12.81 -5.76 9.75
CA PRO A 105 -13.30 -4.66 8.94
C PRO A 105 -13.27 -3.31 9.67
N VAL A 106 -12.87 -2.27 8.94
CA VAL A 106 -12.76 -0.90 9.46
C VAL A 106 -13.70 0.00 8.66
N PRO A 107 -14.76 0.55 9.28
CA PRO A 107 -15.64 1.50 8.62
C PRO A 107 -14.86 2.70 8.10
N LEU A 108 -15.12 3.12 6.85
CA LEU A 108 -14.35 4.20 6.24
C LEU A 108 -14.52 5.55 6.95
N TYR A 109 -15.74 5.81 7.44
CA TYR A 109 -16.12 7.09 8.04
C TYR A 109 -15.82 7.21 9.54
N GLY A 110 -15.20 6.18 10.11
CA GLY A 110 -14.69 6.20 11.48
C GLY A 110 -13.41 7.03 11.61
N GLU A 111 -13.08 7.41 12.84
CA GLU A 111 -11.75 7.96 13.14
C GLU A 111 -10.79 6.81 13.39
N VAL A 112 -9.74 6.73 12.57
CA VAL A 112 -8.64 5.80 12.75
C VAL A 112 -7.51 6.51 13.48
N ILE A 113 -7.05 5.91 14.57
CA ILE A 113 -5.90 6.36 15.35
C ILE A 113 -4.73 5.44 15.04
N GLY A 114 -3.65 5.99 14.48
CA GLY A 114 -2.42 5.25 14.20
C GLY A 114 -1.37 5.49 15.29
N HIS A 115 -0.60 4.46 15.60
CA HIS A 115 0.50 4.53 16.56
C HIS A 115 1.78 4.02 15.89
N ALA A 116 2.89 4.71 16.14
CA ALA A 116 4.21 4.29 15.71
C ALA A 116 5.25 4.51 16.81
N GLU A 117 6.12 3.53 17.03
CA GLU A 117 7.26 3.62 17.93
C GLU A 117 8.52 3.12 17.23
N ILE A 118 9.60 3.90 17.26
CA ILE A 118 10.90 3.48 16.76
C ILE A 118 11.41 2.35 17.66
N THR A 119 11.56 1.15 17.10
CA THR A 119 12.05 -0.02 17.82
C THR A 119 13.51 -0.33 17.50
N ARG A 120 13.98 0.11 16.32
CA ARG A 120 15.35 -0.12 15.89
C ARG A 120 15.80 0.96 14.92
N ASP A 121 17.04 1.37 15.06
CA ASP A 121 17.69 2.31 14.14
C ASP A 121 19.12 1.84 13.89
N ARG A 122 19.40 1.34 12.68
CA ARG A 122 20.70 0.75 12.35
C ARG A 122 20.96 0.75 10.85
N SER A 123 22.21 1.06 10.46
CA SER A 123 22.69 0.91 9.08
C SER A 123 21.86 1.68 8.05
N GLY A 124 21.41 2.89 8.41
CA GLY A 124 20.62 3.75 7.51
C GLY A 124 19.14 3.35 7.38
N PHE A 125 18.68 2.38 8.18
CA PHE A 125 17.28 1.98 8.24
C PHE A 125 16.71 2.19 9.63
N THR A 126 15.48 2.68 9.69
CA THR A 126 14.70 2.82 10.92
C THR A 126 13.46 1.96 10.85
N GLN A 127 13.21 1.21 11.91
CA GLN A 127 12.09 0.30 12.05
C GLN A 127 11.11 0.86 13.08
N PHE A 128 9.83 0.80 12.74
CA PHE A 128 8.71 1.18 13.57
C PHE A 128 7.89 -0.06 13.91
N ALA A 129 7.55 -0.24 15.18
CA ALA A 129 6.38 -1.04 15.53
C ALA A 129 5.16 -0.14 15.40
N THR A 130 4.14 -0.60 14.67
CA THR A 130 2.94 0.19 14.41
C THR A 130 1.68 -0.61 14.67
N TYR A 131 0.63 0.09 15.10
CA TYR A 131 -0.71 -0.45 15.14
C TYR A 131 -1.73 0.67 14.92
N ALA A 132 -2.93 0.29 14.49
CA ALA A 132 -4.05 1.21 14.37
C ALA A 132 -5.22 0.75 15.22
N GLU A 133 -6.03 1.68 15.69
CA GLU A 133 -7.27 1.43 16.41
C GLU A 133 -8.42 2.33 15.95
N ILE A 134 -9.63 1.87 16.23
CA ILE A 134 -10.88 2.63 16.15
C ILE A 134 -11.70 2.30 17.39
N ASP A 135 -12.25 3.32 18.05
CA ASP A 135 -13.02 3.17 19.29
C ASP A 135 -12.29 2.34 20.38
N GLY A 136 -10.97 2.53 20.48
CA GLY A 136 -10.10 1.81 21.43
C GLY A 136 -9.88 0.32 21.11
N GLN A 137 -10.33 -0.15 19.95
CA GLN A 137 -10.11 -1.51 19.49
C GLN A 137 -9.09 -1.55 18.37
N LYS A 138 -8.09 -2.41 18.53
CA LYS A 138 -7.05 -2.59 17.53
C LYS A 138 -7.62 -3.20 16.24
N ILE A 139 -7.25 -2.62 15.10
CA ILE A 139 -7.68 -3.03 13.75
C ILE A 139 -6.55 -3.57 12.88
N LEU A 140 -5.31 -3.12 13.14
CA LEU A 140 -4.12 -3.50 12.38
C LEU A 140 -2.89 -3.51 13.31
N ASP A 141 -2.01 -4.49 13.13
CA ASP A 141 -0.62 -4.45 13.58
C ASP A 141 0.31 -4.59 12.37
N ALA A 142 1.45 -3.89 12.40
CA ALA A 142 2.51 -4.07 11.42
C ALA A 142 3.87 -3.62 11.98
N GLU A 143 4.93 -3.96 11.25
CA GLU A 143 6.21 -3.30 11.39
C GLU A 143 6.62 -2.68 10.07
N VAL A 144 6.97 -1.40 10.13
CA VAL A 144 7.37 -0.62 8.96
C VAL A 144 8.86 -0.35 9.07
N MET A 145 9.60 -0.56 7.98
CA MET A 145 11.00 -0.16 7.86
C MET A 145 11.14 0.91 6.80
N SER A 146 11.84 1.98 7.15
CA SER A 146 12.14 3.09 6.26
C SER A 146 13.64 3.26 6.08
N GLY A 147 14.04 3.52 4.83
CA GLY A 147 15.35 4.07 4.48
C GLY A 147 15.23 5.56 4.14
N ALA A 148 16.32 6.13 3.61
CA ALA A 148 16.38 7.52 3.18
C ALA A 148 16.83 7.62 1.71
N ALA A 149 16.27 8.58 0.97
CA ALA A 149 16.67 8.91 -0.39
C ALA A 149 16.50 10.41 -0.66
N THR A 150 17.20 10.97 -1.64
CA THR A 150 16.88 12.31 -2.15
C THR A 150 15.70 12.24 -3.12
N LEU A 151 14.94 13.33 -3.25
CA LEU A 151 13.88 13.41 -4.28
C LEU A 151 14.44 13.23 -5.70
N ALA A 152 15.66 13.69 -5.96
CA ALA A 152 16.33 13.49 -7.25
C ALA A 152 16.58 12.01 -7.54
N GLN A 153 17.05 11.23 -6.56
CA GLN A 153 17.22 9.78 -6.70
C GLN A 153 15.89 9.10 -7.00
N VAL A 154 14.83 9.47 -6.26
CA VAL A 154 13.47 8.95 -6.46
C VAL A 154 12.95 9.29 -7.87
N ALA A 155 13.20 10.50 -8.36
CA ALA A 155 12.75 10.96 -9.67
C ALA A 155 13.59 10.43 -10.86
N SER A 156 14.83 10.02 -10.63
CA SER A 156 15.78 9.66 -11.70
C SER A 156 15.54 8.31 -12.36
N ALA A 157 14.72 7.43 -11.78
CA ALA A 157 14.50 6.10 -12.33
C ALA A 157 13.85 6.19 -13.72
N PRO A 158 14.37 5.51 -14.76
CA PRO A 158 13.80 5.56 -16.10
C PRO A 158 12.41 4.94 -16.12
N ILE A 159 11.51 5.55 -16.89
CA ILE A 159 10.19 4.96 -17.20
C ILE A 159 10.42 3.74 -18.10
N ARG A 160 9.81 2.62 -17.75
CA ARG A 160 9.93 1.32 -18.42
C ARG A 160 8.53 0.80 -18.79
N PRO A 161 8.00 1.19 -19.97
CA PRO A 161 6.74 0.68 -20.49
C PRO A 161 6.82 -0.82 -20.81
N LEU A 162 5.67 -1.50 -20.89
CA LEU A 162 5.63 -2.85 -21.46
C LEU A 162 5.80 -2.74 -22.99
N VAL A 163 6.89 -3.28 -23.53
CA VAL A 163 7.26 -3.14 -24.96
C VAL A 163 6.50 -4.13 -25.86
N ASN A 164 5.89 -5.16 -25.27
CA ASN A 164 5.04 -6.13 -25.96
C ASN A 164 3.96 -6.60 -24.98
N ASP A 165 2.70 -6.59 -25.41
CA ASP A 165 1.66 -7.36 -24.74
C ASP A 165 2.01 -8.82 -24.98
N ARG A 166 2.35 -9.60 -23.94
CA ARG A 166 2.90 -10.97 -24.06
C ARG A 166 1.89 -11.99 -24.60
N GLY A 167 0.88 -11.53 -25.34
CA GLY A 167 -0.41 -12.18 -25.43
C GLY A 167 -1.12 -12.16 -24.07
N GLY A 168 -2.36 -12.60 -24.07
CA GLY A 168 -3.18 -12.67 -22.87
C GLY A 168 -4.65 -12.41 -23.16
N HIS A 169 -5.43 -12.32 -22.10
CA HIS A 169 -6.83 -11.96 -22.18
C HIS A 169 -7.22 -11.05 -21.01
N ALA A 170 -8.22 -10.21 -21.24
CA ALA A 170 -8.82 -9.44 -20.17
C ALA A 170 -9.47 -10.38 -19.15
N TYR A 171 -9.40 -10.02 -17.88
CA TYR A 171 -10.16 -10.66 -16.82
C TYR A 171 -11.59 -10.13 -16.79
N ASP A 172 -12.50 -10.85 -16.12
CA ASP A 172 -13.83 -10.34 -15.83
C ASP A 172 -13.75 -9.24 -14.75
N ALA A 173 -13.96 -7.98 -15.16
CA ALA A 173 -13.94 -6.82 -14.28
C ALA A 173 -14.92 -6.92 -13.09
N GLY A 174 -15.97 -7.74 -13.20
CA GLY A 174 -16.90 -8.06 -12.12
C GLY A 174 -16.20 -8.67 -10.89
N GLN A 175 -15.10 -9.41 -11.08
CA GLN A 175 -14.37 -10.07 -10.00
C GLN A 175 -13.66 -9.10 -9.04
N LEU A 176 -13.42 -7.86 -9.50
CA LEU A 176 -12.81 -6.77 -8.71
C LEU A 176 -13.77 -5.57 -8.55
N ALA A 177 -15.06 -5.76 -8.83
CA ALA A 177 -16.05 -4.68 -8.81
C ALA A 177 -16.36 -4.13 -7.41
N TRP A 178 -15.93 -4.83 -6.36
CA TRP A 178 -16.02 -4.40 -4.96
C TRP A 178 -15.12 -3.19 -4.63
N LYS A 179 -14.25 -2.77 -5.55
CA LYS A 179 -13.47 -1.52 -5.44
C LYS A 179 -13.55 -0.68 -6.71
N ALA A 180 -13.23 0.61 -6.56
CA ALA A 180 -13.22 1.58 -7.65
C ALA A 180 -12.26 1.15 -8.77
N ALA A 181 -12.60 1.47 -10.03
CA ALA A 181 -11.83 1.02 -11.19
C ALA A 181 -10.33 1.37 -11.13
N PRO A 182 -9.89 2.58 -10.72
CA PRO A 182 -8.45 2.86 -10.64
C PRO A 182 -7.74 2.12 -9.50
N LEU A 183 -8.47 1.50 -8.57
CA LEU A 183 -7.87 0.62 -7.56
C LEU A 183 -7.72 -0.83 -8.02
N ARG A 184 -8.06 -1.16 -9.26
CA ARG A 184 -7.85 -2.48 -9.87
C ARG A 184 -6.53 -2.45 -10.61
N PHE A 185 -5.54 -3.18 -10.11
CA PHE A 185 -4.17 -3.06 -10.59
C PHE A 185 -3.76 -4.24 -11.48
N ILE A 186 -4.68 -4.65 -12.35
CA ILE A 186 -4.50 -5.71 -13.35
C ILE A 186 -5.21 -5.25 -14.62
N ASP A 187 -4.55 -5.36 -15.75
CA ASP A 187 -5.12 -5.11 -17.08
C ASP A 187 -5.39 -6.43 -17.82
N THR A 188 -4.36 -7.30 -17.87
CA THR A 188 -4.37 -8.53 -18.66
C THR A 188 -3.86 -9.71 -17.85
N ILE A 189 -4.49 -10.88 -18.00
CA ILE A 189 -3.94 -12.17 -17.58
C ILE A 189 -3.09 -12.72 -18.73
N VAL A 190 -1.79 -12.87 -18.47
CA VAL A 190 -0.78 -13.28 -19.46
C VAL A 190 -0.61 -14.79 -19.47
N GLU A 191 -0.55 -15.40 -18.29
CA GLU A 191 -0.33 -16.84 -18.13
C GLU A 191 -1.13 -17.36 -16.92
N SER A 192 -1.61 -18.59 -17.01
CA SER A 192 -2.31 -19.26 -15.92
C SER A 192 -2.01 -20.75 -15.95
N ASP A 193 -1.53 -21.29 -14.84
CA ASP A 193 -1.25 -22.71 -14.65
C ASP A 193 -1.92 -23.20 -13.35
N PRO A 194 -3.12 -23.80 -13.45
CA PRO A 194 -3.83 -24.34 -12.30
C PRO A 194 -3.08 -25.49 -11.60
N ALA A 195 -2.20 -26.22 -12.29
CA ALA A 195 -1.50 -27.37 -11.71
C ALA A 195 -0.42 -26.92 -10.72
N THR A 196 0.21 -25.78 -10.97
CA THR A 196 1.19 -25.16 -10.05
C THR A 196 0.57 -24.07 -9.17
N GLY A 197 -0.69 -23.68 -9.43
CA GLY A 197 -1.35 -22.57 -8.78
C GLY A 197 -0.78 -21.20 -9.17
N ARG A 198 -0.10 -21.11 -10.32
CA ARG A 198 0.60 -19.90 -10.76
C ARG A 198 -0.23 -19.08 -11.74
N LEU A 199 -0.29 -17.77 -11.54
CA LEU A 199 -0.88 -16.81 -12.48
C LEU A 199 0.10 -15.66 -12.71
N VAL A 200 0.23 -15.25 -13.98
CA VAL A 200 0.98 -14.04 -14.37
C VAL A 200 0.02 -13.06 -14.99
N ALA A 201 0.01 -11.84 -14.47
CA ALA A 201 -0.75 -10.72 -15.00
C ALA A 201 0.15 -9.55 -15.37
N SER A 202 -0.39 -8.58 -16.10
CA SER A 202 0.27 -7.31 -16.39
C SER A 202 -0.58 -6.13 -15.94
N TYR A 203 0.09 -5.01 -15.69
CA TYR A 203 -0.54 -3.74 -15.38
C TYR A 203 0.29 -2.57 -15.91
N HIS A 204 -0.37 -1.56 -16.46
CA HIS A 204 0.19 -0.27 -16.82
C HIS A 204 -0.21 0.79 -15.78
N TYR A 205 0.75 1.48 -15.18
CA TYR A 205 0.46 2.55 -14.24
C TYR A 205 0.25 3.87 -14.99
N PRO A 206 -0.99 4.39 -15.12
CA PRO A 206 -1.27 5.45 -16.05
C PRO A 206 -0.85 6.82 -15.52
N HIS A 207 -0.48 7.73 -16.43
CA HIS A 207 -0.07 9.10 -16.10
C HIS A 207 -1.13 9.91 -15.33
N ASN A 208 -2.41 9.58 -15.52
CA ASN A 208 -3.55 10.24 -14.90
C ASN A 208 -4.12 9.48 -13.69
N HIS A 209 -3.38 8.51 -13.12
CA HIS A 209 -3.86 7.79 -11.96
C HIS A 209 -4.13 8.76 -10.78
N PRO A 210 -5.23 8.63 -10.01
CA PRO A 210 -5.62 9.60 -8.97
C PRO A 210 -4.55 9.91 -7.90
N PHE A 211 -3.65 8.97 -7.64
CA PHE A 211 -2.54 9.15 -6.68
C PHE A 211 -1.36 9.95 -7.22
N VAL A 212 -1.18 10.03 -8.54
CA VAL A 212 -0.01 10.65 -9.19
C VAL A 212 0.23 12.10 -8.77
N PRO A 213 -0.79 12.98 -8.74
CA PRO A 213 -0.55 14.39 -8.43
C PRO A 213 -0.03 14.64 -7.01
N GLY A 214 -0.30 13.72 -6.08
CA GLY A 214 -0.15 13.99 -4.66
C GLY A 214 0.74 13.03 -3.87
N HIS A 215 1.15 11.88 -4.40
CA HIS A 215 1.99 10.97 -3.60
C HIS A 215 3.40 11.55 -3.42
N PHE A 216 4.10 11.84 -4.52
CA PHE A 216 5.36 12.58 -4.55
C PHE A 216 5.29 13.60 -5.71
N PRO A 217 4.76 14.82 -5.48
CA PRO A 217 4.49 15.78 -6.57
C PRO A 217 5.71 16.11 -7.44
N GLU A 218 6.89 16.19 -6.83
CA GLU A 218 8.16 16.50 -7.52
C GLU A 218 8.87 15.25 -8.07
N ALA A 219 8.38 14.05 -7.73
CA ALA A 219 8.98 12.77 -8.08
C ALA A 219 7.89 11.70 -8.25
N ALA A 220 6.95 11.95 -9.16
CA ALA A 220 5.74 11.13 -9.29
C ALA A 220 6.04 9.62 -9.33
N LEU A 221 5.49 8.89 -8.37
CA LEU A 221 5.68 7.46 -8.18
C LEU A 221 4.45 6.81 -7.54
N MET A 222 4.30 5.52 -7.77
CA MET A 222 3.22 4.69 -7.24
C MET A 222 3.45 4.34 -5.78
N MET A 223 2.42 4.50 -4.96
CA MET A 223 2.43 4.12 -3.54
C MET A 223 2.76 2.65 -3.36
N GLY A 224 3.72 2.33 -2.48
CA GLY A 224 4.21 0.97 -2.30
C GLY A 224 3.08 -0.02 -2.00
N VAL A 225 2.13 0.35 -1.13
CA VAL A 225 1.00 -0.52 -0.78
C VAL A 225 0.06 -0.82 -1.96
N THR A 226 0.07 -0.01 -3.02
CA THR A 226 -0.71 -0.32 -4.24
C THR A 226 -0.03 -1.38 -5.11
N GLN A 227 1.29 -1.54 -5.00
CA GLN A 227 2.00 -2.69 -5.57
C GLN A 227 1.70 -3.97 -4.79
N TRP A 228 1.43 -3.87 -3.48
CA TRP A 228 0.89 -4.98 -2.70
C TRP A 228 -0.56 -5.33 -3.11
N ALA A 229 -1.39 -4.32 -3.37
CA ALA A 229 -2.73 -4.50 -3.90
C ALA A 229 -2.75 -5.23 -5.27
N MET A 230 -1.76 -5.01 -6.14
CA MET A 230 -1.58 -5.79 -7.38
C MET A 230 -1.49 -7.29 -7.12
N VAL A 231 -0.68 -7.69 -6.14
CA VAL A 231 -0.50 -9.11 -5.78
C VAL A 231 -1.79 -9.67 -5.20
N ALA A 232 -2.53 -8.89 -4.40
CA ALA A 232 -3.84 -9.30 -3.89
C ALA A 232 -4.87 -9.50 -5.01
N ASP A 233 -4.89 -8.61 -6.02
CA ASP A 233 -5.78 -8.73 -7.18
C ASP A 233 -5.47 -9.98 -7.99
N ALA A 234 -4.20 -10.16 -8.37
CA ALA A 234 -3.77 -11.33 -9.11
C ALA A 234 -4.06 -12.64 -8.35
N ALA A 235 -3.84 -12.67 -7.03
CA ALA A 235 -4.14 -13.84 -6.21
C ALA A 235 -5.65 -14.16 -6.15
N TRP A 236 -6.50 -13.13 -6.08
CA TRP A 236 -7.95 -13.32 -6.12
C TRP A 236 -8.44 -13.84 -7.47
N LEU A 237 -7.93 -13.28 -8.57
CA LEU A 237 -8.22 -13.76 -9.91
C LEU A 237 -7.76 -15.22 -10.09
N ALA A 238 -6.55 -15.55 -9.62
CA ALA A 238 -6.00 -16.90 -9.66
C ALA A 238 -6.88 -17.90 -8.90
N ARG A 239 -7.31 -17.56 -7.68
CA ARG A 239 -8.26 -18.37 -6.91
C ARG A 239 -9.51 -18.69 -7.72
N ASN A 240 -10.14 -17.67 -8.31
CA ASN A 240 -11.38 -17.84 -9.06
C ASN A 240 -11.17 -18.70 -10.31
N GLN A 241 -10.11 -18.42 -11.07
CA GLN A 241 -9.79 -19.15 -12.31
C GLN A 241 -9.43 -20.61 -12.06
N PHE A 242 -8.81 -20.93 -10.92
CA PHE A 242 -8.41 -22.29 -10.56
C PHE A 242 -9.51 -23.06 -9.82
N GLY A 243 -10.70 -22.47 -9.64
CA GLY A 243 -11.81 -23.11 -8.96
C GLY A 243 -11.57 -23.37 -7.47
N LEU A 244 -10.65 -22.62 -6.84
CA LEU A 244 -10.39 -22.76 -5.42
C LEU A 244 -11.57 -22.18 -4.62
N THR A 245 -11.90 -22.82 -3.49
CA THR A 245 -12.95 -22.36 -2.57
C THR A 245 -12.33 -21.80 -1.29
N GLY A 246 -13.05 -20.91 -0.61
CA GLY A 246 -12.52 -20.25 0.60
C GLY A 246 -11.37 -19.27 0.31
N GLY A 247 -10.58 -19.00 1.34
CA GLY A 247 -9.42 -18.12 1.30
C GLY A 247 -8.17 -18.77 0.69
N VAL A 248 -7.17 -17.95 0.36
CA VAL A 248 -5.90 -18.40 -0.22
C VAL A 248 -4.69 -17.75 0.46
N VAL A 249 -3.58 -18.47 0.51
CA VAL A 249 -2.25 -17.91 0.77
C VAL A 249 -1.55 -17.73 -0.57
N ALA A 250 -1.02 -16.52 -0.79
CA ALA A 250 -0.29 -16.14 -1.99
C ALA A 250 1.16 -15.77 -1.67
N ASN A 251 2.06 -16.20 -2.54
CA ASN A 251 3.38 -15.58 -2.68
C ASN A 251 3.40 -14.87 -4.04
N GLY A 252 3.94 -13.66 -4.10
CA GLY A 252 3.95 -12.89 -5.33
C GLY A 252 5.15 -11.99 -5.49
N VAL A 253 5.49 -11.72 -6.74
CA VAL A 253 6.55 -10.77 -7.09
C VAL A 253 6.04 -9.89 -8.22
N VAL A 254 6.19 -8.58 -8.08
CA VAL A 254 6.01 -7.65 -9.19
C VAL A 254 7.38 -7.39 -9.81
N ARG A 255 7.47 -7.52 -11.14
CA ARG A 255 8.72 -7.42 -11.90
C ARG A 255 8.58 -6.50 -13.10
N ARG A 256 9.73 -6.00 -13.55
CA ARG A 256 9.92 -5.41 -14.87
C ARG A 256 9.95 -6.49 -15.95
N GLN A 257 9.83 -6.10 -17.21
CA GLN A 257 9.94 -7.04 -18.33
C GLN A 257 11.33 -7.69 -18.43
N ASP A 258 12.37 -6.97 -18.00
CA ASP A 258 13.76 -7.46 -17.92
C ASP A 258 14.00 -8.42 -16.74
N GLY A 259 12.98 -8.68 -15.92
CA GLY A 259 13.04 -9.58 -14.76
C GLY A 259 13.40 -8.91 -13.43
N SER A 260 13.79 -7.63 -13.44
CA SER A 260 14.13 -6.87 -12.23
C SER A 260 12.94 -6.83 -11.28
N GLU A 261 13.18 -7.12 -10.00
CA GLU A 261 12.14 -7.17 -8.97
C GLU A 261 11.81 -5.78 -8.45
N ILE A 262 10.51 -5.47 -8.37
CA ILE A 262 9.98 -4.21 -7.85
C ILE A 262 9.54 -4.39 -6.39
N ILE A 263 8.75 -5.43 -6.14
CA ILE A 263 8.32 -5.84 -4.81
C ILE A 263 8.26 -7.36 -4.71
N ASP A 264 8.68 -7.89 -3.56
CA ASP A 264 8.47 -9.29 -3.15
C ASP A 264 7.44 -9.34 -2.01
N VAL A 265 6.40 -10.16 -2.19
CA VAL A 265 5.28 -10.34 -1.25
C VAL A 265 5.25 -11.79 -0.79
N ARG A 266 5.38 -12.00 0.52
CA ARG A 266 5.45 -13.32 1.13
C ARG A 266 4.29 -13.58 2.07
N ASP A 267 3.72 -14.77 1.92
CA ASP A 267 2.62 -15.28 2.73
C ASP A 267 1.50 -14.23 2.91
N LEU A 268 0.99 -13.69 1.79
CA LEU A 268 -0.22 -12.86 1.76
C LEU A 268 -1.44 -13.78 1.93
N VAL A 269 -2.24 -13.55 2.96
CA VAL A 269 -3.45 -14.33 3.20
C VAL A 269 -4.68 -13.51 2.83
N LEU A 270 -5.41 -14.00 1.82
CA LEU A 270 -6.72 -13.50 1.45
C LEU A 270 -7.80 -14.39 2.07
N GLY A 271 -8.53 -13.85 3.05
CA GLY A 271 -9.75 -14.47 3.56
C GLY A 271 -10.94 -14.15 2.67
N VAL A 272 -12.02 -14.93 2.78
CA VAL A 272 -13.30 -14.65 2.09
C VAL A 272 -14.34 -14.24 3.12
N PHE A 273 -14.85 -13.04 2.98
CA PHE A 273 -15.87 -12.47 3.85
C PHE A 273 -17.07 -12.12 2.99
N GLU A 274 -18.17 -12.85 3.19
CA GLU A 274 -19.41 -12.67 2.41
C GLU A 274 -19.17 -12.70 0.89
N GLY A 275 -18.27 -13.57 0.44
CA GLY A 275 -17.93 -13.76 -0.98
C GLY A 275 -16.87 -12.81 -1.53
N LEU A 276 -16.39 -11.82 -0.75
CA LEU A 276 -15.37 -10.87 -1.17
C LEU A 276 -14.01 -11.15 -0.51
N PRO A 277 -12.90 -10.90 -1.21
CA PRO A 277 -11.56 -11.10 -0.65
C PRO A 277 -11.28 -10.04 0.42
N ARG A 278 -10.59 -10.39 1.50
CA ARG A 278 -9.95 -9.43 2.40
C ARG A 278 -8.54 -9.87 2.72
N ILE A 279 -7.63 -8.91 2.75
CA ILE A 279 -6.29 -9.17 3.27
C ILE A 279 -6.42 -9.35 4.79
N THR A 280 -6.10 -10.53 5.29
CA THR A 280 -6.13 -10.83 6.74
C THR A 280 -4.74 -10.74 7.36
N SER A 281 -3.70 -11.14 6.62
CA SER A 281 -2.33 -10.98 7.05
C SER A 281 -1.37 -10.96 5.87
N THR A 282 -0.17 -10.45 6.10
CA THR A 282 0.96 -10.61 5.19
C THR A 282 2.23 -10.63 5.99
N LYS A 283 3.03 -11.67 5.80
CA LYS A 283 4.28 -11.83 6.55
C LYS A 283 5.29 -10.75 6.20
N ARG A 284 5.46 -10.46 4.91
CA ARG A 284 6.46 -9.50 4.44
C ARG A 284 6.13 -8.92 3.06
N LEU A 285 6.37 -7.61 2.93
CA LEU A 285 6.48 -6.82 1.71
C LEU A 285 7.90 -6.26 1.66
N ALA A 286 8.66 -6.52 0.60
CA ALA A 286 10.00 -5.95 0.42
C ALA A 286 10.05 -5.11 -0.86
N PHE A 287 10.18 -3.79 -0.72
CA PHE A 287 10.25 -2.86 -1.83
C PHE A 287 11.69 -2.72 -2.31
N ARG A 288 11.90 -2.78 -3.62
CA ARG A 288 13.22 -2.75 -4.25
C ARG A 288 13.36 -1.62 -5.26
N GLU A 289 12.33 -1.41 -6.08
CA GLU A 289 12.32 -0.38 -7.11
C GLU A 289 11.02 0.43 -7.09
N PRO A 290 11.07 1.73 -7.46
CA PRO A 290 9.87 2.53 -7.64
C PRO A 290 9.13 2.11 -8.91
N VAL A 291 7.82 2.35 -8.96
CA VAL A 291 7.00 2.32 -10.19
C VAL A 291 6.57 3.75 -10.50
N ARG A 292 6.81 4.21 -11.71
CA ARG A 292 6.51 5.57 -12.18
C ARG A 292 5.34 5.58 -13.15
N PRO A 293 4.59 6.69 -13.25
CA PRO A 293 3.53 6.78 -14.24
C PRO A 293 4.10 6.62 -15.66
N GLY A 294 3.47 5.78 -16.47
CA GLY A 294 3.97 5.35 -17.77
C GLY A 294 4.65 3.97 -17.74
N ASP A 295 5.02 3.47 -16.56
CA ASP A 295 5.57 2.13 -16.43
C ASP A 295 4.52 1.07 -16.73
N GLY A 296 4.99 -0.11 -17.15
CA GLY A 296 4.20 -1.31 -16.95
C GLY A 296 5.00 -2.44 -16.32
N VAL A 297 4.28 -3.33 -15.67
CA VAL A 297 4.82 -4.34 -14.76
C VAL A 297 4.16 -5.69 -15.01
N LEU A 298 4.85 -6.74 -14.59
CA LEU A 298 4.33 -8.10 -14.55
C LEU A 298 4.14 -8.51 -13.08
N ILE A 299 3.00 -9.12 -12.79
CA ILE A 299 2.61 -9.59 -11.47
C ILE A 299 2.58 -11.11 -11.53
N ASP A 300 3.57 -11.77 -10.92
CA ASP A 300 3.63 -13.22 -10.83
C ASP A 300 3.16 -13.64 -9.44
N VAL A 301 2.14 -14.49 -9.35
CA VAL A 301 1.62 -15.02 -8.10
C VAL A 301 1.52 -16.53 -8.13
N THR A 302 1.76 -17.15 -6.98
CA THR A 302 1.41 -18.55 -6.71
C THR A 302 0.44 -18.60 -5.55
N VAL A 303 -0.71 -19.24 -5.74
CA VAL A 303 -1.76 -19.37 -4.73
C VAL A 303 -1.95 -20.82 -4.30
N LYS A 304 -2.30 -21.00 -3.02
CA LYS A 304 -2.77 -22.26 -2.46
C LYS A 304 -3.92 -21.99 -1.48
N PRO A 305 -4.77 -22.98 -1.15
CA PRO A 305 -5.77 -22.83 -0.09
C PRO A 305 -5.14 -22.34 1.23
N ALA A 306 -5.83 -21.44 1.92
CA ALA A 306 -5.42 -20.89 3.22
C ALA A 306 -5.67 -21.85 4.39
#